data_AF-A0A2I1E562-F1
#
_entry.id   AF-A0A2I1E562-F1
#
_cell.length_a   1.000
_cell.length_b   1.000
_cell.length_c   1.000
_cell.angle_alpha   90.00
_cell.angle_beta   90.00
_cell.angle_gamma   90.00
#
_symmetry.space_group_name_H-M   'P 1'
#
loop_
_entity.id
_entity.type
_entity.pdbx_description
1 polymer ?
#
loop_
_entity_poly.entity_id
_entity_poly.type
_entity_poly.pdbx_seq_one_letter_code
_entity_poly.pdbx_strand_id
1 'polypeptide(L)'
;MESKDATLALPLPSQLDKWTSFDVFRYFKSKAIALSILDKELNIFIDERITGKHLIEITIHILRLAGFTIGSSMNIMVEINLLKNEYYISLSNRTNVSESVTDITEIDYLKKILGVVENILEHISL
;
A
#
# COMPACT_ATOMS: atom_id res chain seq x y z
N MET A 1 31.70 -5.98 -23.16
CA MET A 1 30.43 -5.41 -23.64
C MET A 1 29.52 -5.28 -22.44
N GLU A 2 28.96 -4.09 -22.27
CA GLU A 2 28.42 -3.51 -21.04
C GLU A 2 27.39 -4.40 -20.34
N SER A 3 27.63 -4.69 -19.05
CA SER A 3 26.59 -5.11 -18.11
C SER A 3 25.66 -3.92 -17.93
N LYS A 4 24.54 -3.90 -18.66
CA LYS A 4 23.41 -3.05 -18.30
C LYS A 4 22.78 -3.65 -17.06
N ASP A 5 23.41 -3.43 -15.91
CA ASP A 5 22.75 -3.38 -14.61
C ASP A 5 21.75 -2.22 -14.68
N ALA A 6 20.63 -2.47 -15.36
CA ALA A 6 19.44 -1.69 -15.16
C ALA A 6 19.10 -1.91 -13.68
N THR A 7 19.41 -0.91 -12.86
CA THR A 7 18.66 -0.62 -11.63
C THR A 7 17.20 -0.48 -12.03
N LEU A 8 16.53 -1.63 -12.18
CA LEU A 8 15.15 -1.70 -12.62
C LEU A 8 14.35 -0.77 -11.73
N ALA A 9 13.72 0.23 -12.34
CA ALA A 9 12.95 1.23 -11.60
C ALA A 9 11.98 0.53 -10.64
N LEU A 10 11.88 1.08 -9.42
CA LEU A 10 10.90 0.62 -8.47
C LEU A 10 9.49 0.82 -9.06
N PRO A 11 8.56 -0.10 -8.77
CA PRO A 11 7.22 0.00 -9.30
C PRO A 11 6.52 1.24 -8.72
N LEU A 12 5.73 1.93 -9.55
CA LEU A 12 5.07 3.17 -9.16
C LEU A 12 3.79 2.87 -8.37
N PRO A 13 3.57 3.50 -7.20
CA PRO A 13 2.35 3.31 -6.40
C PRO A 13 1.05 3.61 -7.15
N SER A 14 1.08 4.53 -8.13
CA SER A 14 -0.06 4.86 -9.01
C SER A 14 -0.48 3.76 -9.99
N GLN A 15 0.21 2.62 -9.96
CA GLN A 15 -0.05 1.44 -10.77
C GLN A 15 -0.20 0.19 -9.89
N LEU A 16 -0.54 0.35 -8.61
CA LEU A 16 -0.64 -0.75 -7.65
C LEU A 16 -1.50 -1.93 -8.16
N ASP A 17 -2.57 -1.66 -8.90
CA ASP A 17 -3.44 -2.67 -9.54
C ASP A 17 -2.73 -3.53 -10.61
N LYS A 18 -1.60 -3.06 -11.14
CA LYS A 18 -0.79 -3.71 -12.17
C LYS A 18 0.44 -4.40 -11.62
N TRP A 19 0.75 -4.23 -10.33
CA TRP A 19 1.94 -4.83 -9.74
C TRP A 19 1.85 -6.35 -9.72
N THR A 20 2.88 -6.99 -10.25
CA THR A 20 3.07 -8.44 -10.09
C THR A 20 3.54 -8.77 -8.67
N SER A 21 3.55 -10.04 -8.30
CA SER A 21 4.17 -10.46 -7.03
C SER A 21 5.65 -10.09 -6.95
N PHE A 22 6.35 -10.11 -8.09
CA PHE A 22 7.74 -9.67 -8.17
C PHE A 22 7.89 -8.17 -7.93
N ASP A 23 6.97 -7.34 -8.42
CA ASP A 23 6.98 -5.90 -8.12
C ASP A 23 6.73 -5.63 -6.63
N VAL A 24 5.77 -6.33 -6.03
CA VAL A 24 5.51 -6.29 -4.58
C VAL A 24 6.78 -6.64 -3.82
N PHE A 25 7.41 -7.78 -4.14
CA PHE A 25 8.67 -8.19 -3.52
C PHE A 25 9.76 -7.13 -3.66
N ARG A 26 10.00 -6.60 -4.86
CA ARG A 26 11.04 -5.58 -5.09
C ARG A 26 10.75 -4.30 -4.29
N TYR A 27 9.50 -3.88 -4.22
CA TYR A 27 9.10 -2.71 -3.44
C TYR A 27 9.40 -2.92 -1.96
N PHE A 28 8.91 -4.00 -1.34
CA PHE A 28 9.16 -4.25 0.08
C PHE A 28 10.62 -4.58 0.37
N LYS A 29 11.36 -5.19 -0.57
CA LYS A 29 12.80 -5.39 -0.46
C LYS A 29 13.55 -4.06 -0.39
N SER A 30 13.14 -3.05 -1.15
CA SER A 30 13.73 -1.70 -1.08
C SER A 30 13.46 -0.99 0.26
N LYS A 31 12.49 -1.47 1.04
CA LYS A 31 12.08 -0.93 2.35
C LYS A 31 12.45 -1.85 3.52
N ALA A 32 13.03 -3.02 3.26
CA ALA A 32 13.15 -4.11 4.24
C ALA A 32 13.87 -3.69 5.53
N ILE A 33 14.97 -2.94 5.39
CA ILE A 33 15.76 -2.44 6.54
C ILE A 33 14.92 -1.49 7.40
N ALA A 34 14.24 -0.52 6.79
CA ALA A 34 13.41 0.44 7.50
C ALA A 34 12.21 -0.23 8.19
N LEU A 35 11.67 -1.29 7.58
CA LEU A 35 10.54 -2.05 8.11
C LEU A 35 10.96 -3.21 9.04
N SER A 36 12.26 -3.42 9.24
CA SER A 36 12.81 -4.55 10.02
C SER A 36 12.27 -5.92 9.57
N ILE A 37 12.12 -6.12 8.26
CA ILE A 37 11.63 -7.38 7.66
C ILE A 37 12.82 -8.20 7.19
N LEU A 38 12.82 -9.50 7.45
CA LEU A 38 13.87 -10.39 6.95
C LEU A 38 13.64 -10.73 5.46
N ASP A 39 14.71 -10.82 4.67
CA ASP A 39 14.62 -11.17 3.24
C ASP A 39 13.84 -12.48 2.99
N LYS A 40 14.01 -13.46 3.88
CA LYS A 40 13.27 -14.74 3.81
C LYS A 40 11.76 -14.58 3.98
N GLU A 41 11.31 -13.59 4.76
CA GLU A 41 9.88 -13.31 4.95
C GLU A 41 9.31 -12.67 3.67
N LEU A 42 10.09 -11.87 2.95
CA LEU A 42 9.61 -11.24 1.71
C LEU A 42 9.34 -12.23 0.58
N ASN A 43 10.02 -13.38 0.56
CA ASN A 43 9.79 -14.43 -0.44
C ASN A 43 8.34 -14.95 -0.42
N ILE A 44 7.63 -14.83 0.71
CA ILE A 44 6.20 -15.16 0.82
C ILE A 44 5.37 -14.42 -0.24
N PHE A 45 5.71 -13.19 -0.58
CA PHE A 45 4.99 -12.45 -1.63
C PHE A 45 5.10 -13.12 -3.00
N ILE A 46 6.24 -13.76 -3.29
CA ILE A 46 6.46 -14.52 -4.52
C ILE A 46 5.74 -15.86 -4.45
N ASP A 47 5.97 -16.61 -3.37
CA ASP A 47 5.49 -17.98 -3.19
C ASP A 47 3.96 -18.04 -3.21
N GLU A 48 3.30 -17.11 -2.51
CA GLU A 48 1.84 -16.97 -2.44
C GLU A 48 1.24 -16.13 -3.58
N ARG A 49 2.08 -15.70 -4.55
CA ARG A 49 1.67 -14.88 -5.71
C ARG A 49 0.89 -13.61 -5.32
N ILE A 50 1.30 -12.96 -4.23
CA ILE A 50 0.66 -11.74 -3.71
C ILE A 50 0.98 -10.57 -4.64
N THR A 51 0.05 -10.24 -5.52
CA THR A 51 0.07 -9.06 -6.40
C THR A 51 -0.40 -7.79 -5.69
N GLY A 52 -0.23 -6.62 -6.32
CA GLY A 52 -0.68 -5.36 -5.73
C GLY A 52 -2.20 -5.26 -5.55
N LYS A 53 -3.00 -6.00 -6.33
CA LYS A 53 -4.44 -6.13 -6.09
C LYS A 53 -4.74 -6.77 -4.73
N HIS A 54 -3.98 -7.80 -4.35
CA HIS A 54 -4.13 -8.41 -3.05
C HIS A 54 -3.72 -7.45 -1.93
N LEU A 55 -2.70 -6.59 -2.14
CA LEU A 55 -2.32 -5.58 -1.14
C LEU A 55 -3.44 -4.59 -0.80
N ILE A 56 -4.37 -4.35 -1.73
CA ILE A 56 -5.54 -3.49 -1.48
C ILE A 56 -6.46 -4.11 -0.41
N GLU A 57 -6.58 -5.43 -0.38
CA GLU A 57 -7.50 -6.17 0.48
C GLU A 57 -6.79 -6.88 1.66
N ILE A 58 -5.46 -6.89 1.66
CA ILE A 58 -4.68 -7.63 2.66
C ILE A 58 -4.87 -7.03 4.05
N THR A 59 -4.96 -7.93 5.03
CA THR A 59 -5.11 -7.60 6.44
C THR A 59 -3.91 -8.11 7.22
N ILE A 60 -3.72 -7.58 8.43
CA ILE A 60 -2.69 -8.07 9.34
C ILE A 60 -2.87 -9.57 9.66
N HIS A 61 -4.11 -10.07 9.68
CA HIS A 61 -4.40 -11.48 9.92
C HIS A 61 -3.88 -12.36 8.78
N ILE A 62 -4.07 -11.93 7.53
CA ILE A 62 -3.55 -12.63 6.35
C ILE A 62 -2.02 -12.70 6.38
N LEU A 63 -1.34 -11.61 6.73
CA LEU A 63 0.13 -11.60 6.86
C LEU A 63 0.62 -12.57 7.94
N ARG A 64 -0.07 -12.61 9.09
CA ARG A 64 0.26 -13.57 10.16
C ARG A 64 0.06 -15.01 9.73
N LEU A 65 -1.03 -15.31 9.01
CA LEU A 65 -1.27 -16.66 8.47
C LEU A 65 -0.24 -17.06 7.42
N ALA A 66 0.28 -16.09 6.66
CA ALA A 66 1.33 -16.32 5.67
C ALA A 66 2.73 -16.53 6.30
N GLY A 67 2.87 -16.32 7.61
CA GLY A 67 4.10 -16.63 8.36
C GLY A 67 4.95 -15.42 8.78
N PHE A 68 4.46 -14.19 8.56
CA PHE A 68 5.14 -13.00 9.06
C PHE A 68 5.03 -12.88 10.58
N THR A 69 6.08 -12.38 11.24
CA THR A 69 5.99 -12.05 12.67
C THR A 69 4.96 -10.92 12.90
N ILE A 70 4.50 -10.76 14.15
CA ILE A 70 3.55 -9.68 14.47
C ILE A 70 4.15 -8.29 14.22
N GLY A 71 5.44 -8.09 14.51
CA GLY A 71 6.15 -6.83 14.27
C GLY A 71 6.31 -6.55 12.78
N SER A 72 6.79 -7.54 12.00
CA SER A 72 6.88 -7.42 10.54
C SER A 72 5.50 -7.13 9.93
N SER A 73 4.45 -7.80 10.40
CA SER A 73 3.08 -7.61 9.92
C SER A 73 2.57 -6.18 10.18
N MET A 74 2.84 -5.61 11.36
CA MET A 74 2.46 -4.23 11.68
C MET A 74 3.18 -3.23 10.76
N ASN A 75 4.49 -3.38 10.59
CA ASN A 75 5.29 -2.49 9.74
C ASN A 75 4.88 -2.58 8.26
N ILE A 76 4.64 -3.79 7.76
CA ILE A 76 4.13 -4.03 6.40
C ILE A 76 2.76 -3.37 6.23
N MET A 77 1.85 -3.50 7.19
CA MET A 77 0.51 -2.88 7.10
C MET A 77 0.55 -1.35 7.05
N VAL A 78 1.47 -0.72 7.79
CA VAL A 78 1.66 0.75 7.73
C VAL A 78 2.06 1.17 6.32
N GLU A 79 3.06 0.50 5.73
CA GLU A 79 3.52 0.81 4.37
C GLU A 79 2.43 0.53 3.32
N ILE A 80 1.67 -0.54 3.50
CA ILE A 80 0.52 -0.87 2.63
C ILE A 80 -0.54 0.23 2.67
N ASN A 81 -0.84 0.79 3.85
CA ASN A 81 -1.79 1.89 3.98
C ASN A 81 -1.30 3.16 3.27
N LEU A 82 0.00 3.45 3.34
CA LEU A 82 0.62 4.55 2.57
C LEU A 82 0.49 4.31 1.06
N LEU A 83 0.81 3.11 0.60
CA LEU A 83 0.64 2.71 -0.81
C LEU A 83 -0.80 2.85 -1.29
N LYS A 84 -1.79 2.42 -0.49
CA LYS A 84 -3.21 2.59 -0.80
C LYS A 84 -3.57 4.05 -0.94
N ASN A 85 -3.15 4.89 0.00
CA ASN A 85 -3.43 6.33 -0.04
C ASN A 85 -2.85 6.97 -1.32
N GLU A 86 -1.60 6.70 -1.65
CA GLU A 86 -0.97 7.21 -2.88
C GLU A 86 -1.68 6.70 -4.14
N TYR A 87 -2.05 5.42 -4.16
CA TYR A 87 -2.79 4.82 -5.26
C TYR A 87 -4.15 5.50 -5.46
N TYR A 88 -4.95 5.65 -4.40
CA TYR A 88 -6.27 6.26 -4.50
C TYR A 88 -6.23 7.76 -4.80
N ILE A 89 -5.24 8.51 -4.28
CA ILE A 89 -4.99 9.91 -4.69
C ILE A 89 -4.67 9.98 -6.18
N SER A 90 -3.86 9.05 -6.69
CA SER A 90 -3.53 9.03 -8.12
C SER A 90 -4.75 8.70 -9.00
N LEU A 91 -5.65 7.85 -8.51
CA LEU A 91 -6.90 7.52 -9.20
C LEU A 91 -7.85 8.73 -9.22
N SER A 92 -8.08 9.38 -8.08
CA SER A 92 -8.97 10.56 -8.01
C SER A 92 -8.46 11.72 -8.87
N ASN A 93 -7.14 11.92 -8.92
CA ASN A 93 -6.53 12.92 -9.80
C ASN A 93 -6.68 12.60 -11.29
N ARG A 94 -6.83 11.32 -11.68
CA ARG A 94 -7.16 10.95 -13.07
C ARG A 94 -8.64 11.20 -13.37
N THR A 95 -9.51 11.04 -12.39
CA THR A 95 -10.95 11.34 -12.52
C THR A 95 -11.23 12.84 -12.60
N ASN A 96 -10.38 13.67 -11.97
CA ASN A 96 -10.45 15.13 -12.00
C ASN A 96 -9.92 15.80 -13.27
N VAL A 97 -9.52 15.02 -14.30
CA VAL A 97 -9.18 15.53 -15.64
C VAL A 97 -10.38 15.31 -16.59
N SER A 98 -11.56 15.68 -16.11
CA SER A 98 -12.75 16.02 -16.89
C SER A 98 -13.22 17.37 -16.36
N GLU A 99 -13.66 18.24 -17.27
CA GLU A 99 -13.90 19.68 -17.11
C GLU A 99 -14.53 20.12 -15.77
N SER A 100 -14.13 21.33 -15.38
CA SER A 100 -14.51 22.06 -14.18
C SER A 100 -16.00 21.99 -13.81
N VAL A 101 -16.33 21.20 -12.80
CA VAL A 101 -17.38 21.54 -11.84
C VAL A 101 -16.87 21.10 -10.46
N THR A 102 -16.32 22.03 -9.70
CA THR A 102 -15.95 21.80 -8.30
C THR A 102 -17.25 21.65 -7.51
N ASP A 103 -17.76 20.43 -7.39
CA ASP A 103 -18.93 20.16 -6.55
C ASP A 103 -18.47 20.04 -5.10
N ILE A 104 -18.75 21.08 -4.32
CA ILE A 104 -18.31 21.30 -2.92
C ILE A 104 -18.77 20.15 -1.99
N THR A 105 -19.72 19.34 -2.44
CA THR A 105 -20.27 18.13 -1.80
C THR A 105 -19.26 17.01 -1.58
N GLU A 106 -18.30 16.78 -2.48
CA GLU A 106 -17.30 15.70 -2.29
C GLU A 106 -16.27 16.03 -1.20
N ILE A 107 -15.87 17.30 -1.09
CA ILE A 107 -14.99 17.78 -0.04
C ILE A 107 -15.67 17.67 1.33
N ASP A 108 -16.97 17.98 1.40
CA ASP A 108 -17.76 17.84 2.64
C ASP A 108 -17.94 16.37 3.04
N TYR A 109 -18.00 15.44 2.08
CA TYR A 109 -18.06 14.01 2.36
C TYR A 109 -16.74 13.50 2.97
N LEU A 110 -15.60 13.91 2.43
CA LEU A 110 -14.28 13.56 2.96
C LEU A 110 -14.05 14.12 4.37
N LYS A 111 -14.47 15.37 4.64
CA LYS A 111 -14.42 15.94 5.98
C LYS A 111 -15.30 15.19 6.99
N LYS A 112 -16.49 14.74 6.57
CA LYS A 112 -17.37 13.92 7.43
C LYS A 112 -16.75 12.56 7.75
N ILE A 113 -16.10 11.90 6.78
CA ILE A 113 -15.42 10.62 7.03
C ILE A 113 -14.27 10.81 8.02
N LEU A 114 -13.43 11.82 7.83
CA LEU A 114 -12.32 12.11 8.74
C LEU A 114 -12.80 12.39 10.17
N GLY A 115 -13.88 13.18 10.34
CA GLY A 115 -14.46 13.43 11.66
C GLY A 115 -15.06 12.19 12.32
N VAL A 116 -15.62 11.23 11.55
CA VAL A 116 -16.08 9.94 12.09
C VAL A 116 -14.91 9.08 12.56
N VAL A 117 -13.79 9.09 11.82
CA VAL A 117 -12.58 8.32 12.18
C VAL A 117 -11.93 8.88 13.44
N GLU A 118 -11.82 10.20 13.56
CA GLU A 118 -11.29 10.85 14.77
C GLU A 118 -12.15 10.56 16.00
N ASN A 119 -13.48 10.61 15.85
CA ASN A 119 -14.42 10.32 16.94
C ASN A 119 -14.35 8.86 17.41
N ILE A 120 -14.15 7.89 16.49
CA ILE A 120 -13.96 6.48 16.86
C ILE A 120 -12.64 6.27 17.61
N LEU A 121 -11.57 6.94 17.19
CA LEU A 121 -10.26 6.84 17.85
C LEU A 121 -10.27 7.44 19.27
N GLU A 122 -11.02 8.52 19.49
CA GLU A 122 -11.23 9.09 20.83
C GLU A 122 -11.99 8.12 21.75
N HIS A 123 -12.94 7.35 21.23
CA HIS A 123 -13.76 6.42 22.02
C HIS A 123 -13.09 5.06 22.30
N ILE A 124 -12.04 4.70 21.56
CA ILE A 124 -11.26 3.47 21.78
C ILE A 124 -10.12 3.70 22.81
N SER A 125 -9.80 4.95 23.13
CA SER A 125 -8.72 5.31 24.06
C SER A 125 -9.12 5.35 25.55
N LEU A 126 -10.15 4.59 25.95
CA LEU A 126 -10.63 4.43 27.33
C LEU A 126 -10.41 3.00 27.86
#